data_AF-A0A392PQ62-F1
#
_entry.id   AF-A0A392PQ62-F1
#
_cell.length_a   1.000
_cell.length_b   1.000
_cell.length_c   1.000
_cell.angle_alpha   90.00
_cell.angle_beta   90.00
_cell.angle_gamma   90.00
#
_symmetry.space_group_name_H-M   'P 1'
#
loop_
_entity.id
_entity.type
_entity.pdbx_description
1 polymer ?
#
loop_
_entity_poly.entity_id
_entity_poly.type
_entity_poly.pdbx_seq_one_letter_code
_entity_poly.pdbx_strand_id
1 'polypeptide(L)'
;IEWLTGGECIAGMHEVVATNRTIDAINLAKEQKRSLWRVSSTLFAHIASDAVLKPLGRFAESPLASKYPPICAGEYVEQELAVINLKGKK
;
A
#
# COMPACT_ATOMS: atom_id res chain seq x y z
N ILE A 1 5.30 -5.23 -4.94
CA ILE A 1 6.59 -4.78 -5.57
C ILE A 1 7.77 -5.15 -4.69
N GLU A 2 7.77 -4.78 -3.40
CA GLU A 2 8.87 -5.10 -2.48
C GLU A 2 9.35 -6.55 -2.55
N TRP A 3 8.42 -7.50 -2.51
CA TRP A 3 8.69 -8.93 -2.62
C TRP A 3 9.42 -9.33 -3.91
N LEU A 4 9.05 -8.72 -5.04
CA LEU A 4 9.64 -9.00 -6.36
C LEU A 4 11.04 -8.39 -6.50
N THR A 5 11.32 -7.35 -5.73
CA THR A 5 12.62 -6.65 -5.69
C THR A 5 13.54 -7.15 -4.58
N GLY A 6 13.15 -8.15 -3.80
CA GLY A 6 13.95 -8.64 -2.67
C GLY A 6 14.29 -7.54 -1.65
N GLY A 7 13.40 -6.55 -1.48
CA GLY A 7 13.61 -5.42 -0.57
C GLY A 7 14.43 -4.25 -1.11
N GLU A 8 14.91 -4.29 -2.36
CA GLU A 8 15.60 -3.13 -2.97
C GLU A 8 14.65 -1.93 -3.16
N CYS A 9 13.36 -2.20 -3.37
CA CYS A 9 12.29 -1.20 -3.31
C CYS A 9 11.35 -1.50 -2.14
N ILE A 10 11.34 -0.65 -1.12
CA ILE A 10 10.55 -0.88 0.11
C ILE A 10 9.15 -0.25 -0.03
N ALA A 11 8.14 -0.95 0.48
CA ALA A 11 6.79 -0.43 0.65
C ALA A 11 6.79 0.64 1.76
N GLY A 12 6.56 1.90 1.38
CA GLY A 12 6.53 3.01 2.32
C GLY A 12 5.22 3.13 3.09
N MET A 13 5.30 3.57 4.34
CA MET A 13 4.14 3.99 5.13
C MET A 13 3.74 5.41 4.73
N HIS A 14 2.45 5.64 4.52
CA HIS A 14 1.91 6.96 4.20
C HIS A 14 0.59 7.19 4.94
N GLU A 15 0.36 8.43 5.38
CA GLU A 15 -0.87 8.85 6.03
C GLU A 15 -1.32 10.22 5.50
N VAL A 16 -2.61 10.52 5.68
CA VAL A 16 -3.19 11.83 5.37
C VAL A 16 -3.57 12.51 6.67
N VAL A 17 -2.88 13.60 6.99
CA VAL A 17 -3.06 14.32 8.26
C VAL A 17 -3.72 15.68 8.03
N ALA A 18 -4.64 16.06 8.93
CA ALA A 18 -5.17 17.41 8.99
C ALA A 18 -4.16 18.34 9.67
N THR A 19 -3.63 19.30 8.92
CA THR A 19 -2.66 20.29 9.42
C THR A 19 -3.34 21.64 9.64
N ASN A 20 -2.65 22.58 10.30
CA ASN A 20 -3.14 23.96 10.42
C ASN A 20 -3.47 24.57 9.05
N ARG A 21 -2.64 24.29 8.02
CA ARG A 21 -2.91 24.75 6.65
C ARG A 21 -4.19 24.15 6.07
N THR A 22 -4.51 22.90 6.43
CA THR A 22 -5.77 22.25 6.06
C THR A 22 -6.97 23.00 6.70
N ILE A 23 -6.83 23.39 7.97
CA ILE A 23 -7.86 24.15 8.69
C ILE A 23 -8.05 25.54 8.07
N ASP A 24 -6.96 26.24 7.77
CA ASP A 24 -7.01 27.55 7.12
C ASP A 24 -7.71 27.48 5.75
N ALA A 25 -7.38 26.46 4.94
CA ALA A 25 -8.02 26.22 3.65
C ALA A 25 -9.52 25.90 3.78
N ILE A 26 -9.93 25.16 4.82
CA ILE A 26 -11.33 24.88 5.13
C ILE A 26 -12.06 26.17 5.53
N ASN A 27 -11.47 27.00 6.39
CA ASN A 27 -12.07 28.26 6.83
C ASN A 27 -12.29 29.22 5.65
N LEU A 28 -11.28 29.36 4.79
CA LEU A 28 -11.39 30.17 3.57
C LEU A 28 -12.47 29.61 2.61
N ALA A 29 -12.56 28.28 2.45
CA ALA A 29 -13.59 27.67 1.62
C ALA A 29 -15.01 27.89 2.17
N LYS A 30 -15.17 27.90 3.50
CA LYS A 30 -16.45 28.23 4.18
C LYS A 30 -16.87 29.67 3.91
N GLU A 31 -15.96 30.64 4.08
CA GLU A 31 -16.22 32.06 3.80
C GLU A 31 -16.67 32.27 2.35
N GLN A 32 -16.07 31.51 1.43
CA GLN A 32 -16.38 31.55 -0.01
C GLN A 32 -17.59 30.67 -0.40
N LYS A 33 -18.26 30.03 0.55
CA LYS A 33 -19.41 29.11 0.33
C LYS A 33 -19.10 27.99 -0.68
N ARG A 34 -17.87 27.47 -0.68
CA ARG A 34 -17.42 26.34 -1.52
C ARG A 34 -17.55 25.00 -0.79
N SER A 35 -17.49 23.90 -1.54
CA SER A 35 -17.44 22.54 -0.97
C SER A 35 -16.23 22.36 -0.06
N LEU A 36 -16.43 21.67 1.06
CA LEU A 36 -15.38 21.35 2.04
C LEU A 36 -14.83 19.93 1.87
N TRP A 37 -15.34 19.18 0.89
CA TRP A 37 -14.98 17.78 0.72
C TRP A 37 -13.57 17.65 0.15
N ARG A 38 -12.75 16.81 0.78
CA ARG A 38 -11.50 16.30 0.21
C ARG A 38 -11.76 14.92 -0.34
N VAL A 39 -11.72 14.78 -1.67
CA VAL A 39 -11.98 13.51 -2.36
C VAL A 39 -10.66 12.98 -2.94
N SER A 40 -10.41 11.70 -2.76
CA SER A 40 -9.31 10.98 -3.41
C SER A 40 -9.82 9.63 -3.92
N SER A 41 -9.39 9.24 -5.11
CA SER A 41 -9.71 7.94 -5.71
C SER A 41 -8.41 7.17 -5.89
N THR A 42 -8.13 6.26 -4.97
CA THR A 42 -6.92 5.45 -5.02
C THR A 42 -7.16 4.18 -5.84
N LEU A 43 -6.23 3.85 -6.73
CA LEU A 43 -6.20 2.59 -7.46
C LEU A 43 -5.09 1.70 -6.87
N PHE A 44 -5.45 0.50 -6.42
CA PHE A 44 -4.50 -0.53 -5.99
C PHE A 44 -4.30 -1.53 -7.11
N ALA A 45 -3.09 -1.56 -7.68
CA ALA A 45 -2.71 -2.55 -8.68
C ALA A 45 -2.12 -3.79 -8.00
N HIS A 46 -2.60 -4.97 -8.38
CA HIS A 46 -2.18 -6.25 -7.79
C HIS A 46 -1.54 -7.16 -8.84
N ILE A 47 -0.64 -8.01 -8.37
CA ILE A 47 -0.21 -9.22 -9.11
C ILE A 47 -1.37 -10.23 -9.07
N ALA A 48 -1.53 -11.01 -10.14
CA ALA A 48 -2.54 -12.08 -10.19
C ALA A 48 -2.44 -13.01 -8.98
N SER A 49 -3.57 -13.32 -8.35
CA SER A 49 -3.62 -13.98 -7.04
C SER A 49 -2.98 -15.38 -7.02
N ASP A 50 -3.01 -16.08 -8.14
CA ASP A 50 -2.44 -17.41 -8.36
C ASP A 50 -0.96 -17.37 -8.78
N ALA A 51 -0.41 -16.19 -9.05
CA ALA A 51 1.01 -16.04 -9.34
C ALA A 51 1.86 -16.13 -8.07
N VAL A 52 3.01 -16.78 -8.17
CA VAL A 52 3.98 -16.92 -7.08
C VAL A 52 4.86 -15.67 -7.03
N LEU A 53 4.77 -14.93 -5.93
CA LEU A 53 5.68 -13.84 -5.59
C LEU A 53 7.02 -14.42 -5.14
N LYS A 54 8.10 -13.96 -5.79
CA LYS A 54 9.49 -14.23 -5.42
C LYS A 54 10.39 -13.15 -6.02
N PRO A 55 11.59 -12.91 -5.47
CA PRO A 55 12.56 -12.00 -6.07
C PRO A 55 12.83 -12.36 -7.55
N LEU A 56 12.86 -11.34 -8.42
CA LEU A 56 12.99 -11.50 -9.86
C LEU A 56 14.40 -11.19 -10.36
N GLY A 57 14.88 -11.93 -11.37
CA GLY A 57 16.16 -11.66 -12.04
C GLY A 57 17.30 -11.44 -11.05
N ARG A 58 18.00 -10.30 -11.19
CA ARG A 58 19.12 -9.92 -10.31
C ARG A 58 18.77 -9.85 -8.82
N PHE A 59 17.50 -9.60 -8.47
CA PHE A 59 17.09 -9.49 -7.08
C PHE A 59 17.09 -10.85 -6.35
N ALA A 60 17.04 -11.96 -7.08
CA ALA A 60 17.14 -13.30 -6.52
C ALA A 60 18.56 -13.63 -6.00
N GLU A 61 19.57 -12.92 -6.49
CA GLU A 61 20.97 -13.05 -6.06
C GLU A 61 21.29 -12.14 -4.86
N SER A 62 20.34 -11.29 -4.45
CA SER A 62 20.50 -10.42 -3.29
C SER A 62 20.71 -11.25 -2.01
N PRO A 63 21.64 -10.87 -1.12
CA PRO A 63 21.76 -11.49 0.21
C PRO A 63 20.46 -11.46 1.02
N LEU A 64 19.56 -10.54 0.70
CA LEU A 64 18.26 -10.38 1.34
C LEU A 64 17.15 -11.21 0.69
N ALA A 65 17.40 -11.86 -0.46
CA ALA A 65 16.40 -12.63 -1.19
C ALA A 65 15.77 -13.73 -0.32
N SER A 66 16.54 -14.31 0.59
CA SER A 66 16.07 -15.32 1.55
C SER A 66 14.97 -14.83 2.50
N LYS A 67 14.84 -13.51 2.71
CA LYS A 67 13.76 -12.91 3.51
C LYS A 67 12.42 -12.85 2.77
N TYR A 68 12.43 -13.08 1.46
CA TYR A 68 11.26 -13.00 0.58
C TYR A 68 11.00 -14.37 -0.07
N PRO A 69 10.58 -15.40 0.72
CA PRO A 69 10.38 -16.75 0.19
C PRO A 69 9.27 -16.79 -0.87
N PRO A 70 9.21 -17.80 -1.74
CA PRO A 70 8.10 -17.96 -2.66
C PRO A 70 6.74 -18.07 -1.93
N ILE A 71 5.76 -17.25 -2.31
CA ILE A 71 4.39 -17.28 -1.77
C ILE A 71 3.37 -16.91 -2.86
N CYS A 72 2.17 -17.50 -2.86
CA CYS A 72 1.11 -17.07 -3.76
C CYS A 72 0.68 -15.63 -3.44
N ALA A 73 0.49 -14.79 -4.45
CA ALA A 73 0.15 -13.39 -4.25
C ALA A 73 -1.17 -13.20 -3.48
N GLY A 74 -2.17 -14.05 -3.75
CA GLY A 74 -3.44 -14.03 -3.04
C GLY A 74 -3.29 -14.37 -1.55
N GLU A 75 -2.47 -15.37 -1.22
CA GLU A 75 -2.19 -15.75 0.16
C GLU A 75 -1.46 -14.64 0.92
N TYR A 76 -0.46 -14.02 0.27
CA TYR A 76 0.25 -12.88 0.83
C TYR A 76 -0.70 -11.72 1.14
N VAL A 77 -1.57 -11.35 0.19
CA VAL A 77 -2.58 -10.29 0.40
C VAL A 77 -3.53 -10.63 1.55
N GLU A 78 -3.98 -11.88 1.66
CA GLU A 78 -4.82 -12.29 2.80
C GLU A 78 -4.09 -12.17 4.15
N GLN A 79 -2.79 -12.46 4.21
CA GLN A 79 -1.99 -12.31 5.42
C GLN A 79 -1.86 -10.84 5.81
N GLU A 80 -1.56 -9.96 4.86
CA GLU A 80 -1.49 -8.50 5.09
C GLU A 80 -2.84 -7.95 5.58
N LEU A 81 -3.95 -8.35 4.95
CA LEU A 81 -5.29 -7.96 5.38
C LEU A 81 -5.62 -8.49 6.79
N ALA A 82 -5.12 -9.67 7.17
CA ALA A 82 -5.33 -10.21 8.51
C ALA A 82 -4.65 -9.35 9.59
N VAL A 83 -3.44 -8.84 9.33
CA VAL A 83 -2.69 -7.96 10.27
C VAL A 83 -3.48 -6.71 10.62
N ILE A 84 -4.26 -6.19 9.67
CA ILE A 84 -5.11 -4.99 9.85
C ILE A 84 -6.59 -5.32 10.10
N ASN A 85 -6.92 -6.57 10.43
CA ASN A 85 -8.28 -7.05 10.73
C ASN A 85 -9.31 -6.87 9.59
N LEU A 86 -8.84 -6.87 8.33
CA LEU A 86 -9.69 -6.79 7.13
C LEU A 86 -9.84 -8.11 6.38
N LYS A 87 -9.24 -9.21 6.88
CA LYS A 87 -9.44 -10.54 6.29
C LYS A 87 -10.90 -10.97 6.45
N GLY A 88 -11.52 -11.42 5.36
CA GLY A 88 -12.89 -11.92 5.37
C GLY A 88 -13.07 -13.09 6.34
N LYS A 89 -14.21 -13.13 7.05
CA LYS A 89 -14.61 -14.30 7.83
C LYS A 89 -15.07 -15.39 6.86
N LYS A 90 -14.47 -16.58 6.95
CA LYS A 90 -14.95 -17.77 6.25
C LYS A 90 -16.29 -18.22 6.81
#